data_AF-A0A351NTN0-F1
#
_entry.id   AF-A0A351NTN0-F1
#
_cell.length_a   1.000
_cell.length_b   1.000
_cell.length_c   1.000
_cell.angle_alpha   90.00
_cell.angle_beta   90.00
_cell.angle_gamma   90.00
#
_symmetry.space_group_name_H-M   'P 1'
#
loop_
_entity.id
_entity.type
_entity.pdbx_description
1 polymer ?
#
loop_
_entity_poly.entity_id
_entity_poly.type
_entity_poly.pdbx_seq_one_letter_code
_entity_poly.pdbx_strand_id
1 'polypeptide(L)'
;YLTDFLVKHFERLVIKGLKLDSHPELRNQLFAHYTHLVYLSQTQDPLLIEQAKAAAKVLGLIFKHHHCGYGDLQNGLEEQVLKFG
;
A
#
# COMPACT_ATOMS: atom_id res chain seq x y z
N TYR A 1 2.76 2.36 -5.66
CA TYR A 1 1.83 2.34 -4.52
C TYR A 1 1.39 0.90 -4.27
N LEU A 2 0.96 0.56 -3.06
CA LEU A 2 0.38 -0.74 -2.71
C LEU A 2 -1.12 -0.57 -2.40
N THR A 3 -1.92 -1.56 -2.76
CA THR A 3 -3.30 -1.76 -2.29
C THR A 3 -3.34 -3.02 -1.43
N ASP A 4 -4.46 -3.30 -0.75
CA ASP A 4 -4.61 -4.49 0.10
C ASP A 4 -4.25 -5.78 -0.64
N PHE A 5 -4.64 -5.90 -1.92
CA PHE A 5 -4.29 -7.03 -2.77
C PHE A 5 -2.77 -7.13 -3.00
N LEU A 6 -2.11 -6.02 -3.34
CA LEU A 6 -0.67 -6.02 -3.57
C LEU A 6 0.12 -6.26 -2.29
N VAL A 7 -0.36 -5.81 -1.13
CA VAL A 7 0.25 -6.13 0.17
C VAL A 7 0.18 -7.64 0.42
N LYS A 8 -1.01 -8.24 0.29
CA LYS A 8 -1.24 -9.68 0.52
C LYS A 8 -0.43 -10.58 -0.41
N HIS A 9 -0.13 -10.10 -1.61
CA HIS A 9 0.58 -10.89 -2.64
C HIS A 9 1.96 -10.31 -3.00
N PHE A 10 2.51 -9.44 -2.14
CA PHE A 10 3.75 -8.72 -2.40
C PHE A 10 4.91 -9.65 -2.77
N GLU A 11 5.08 -10.73 -1.98
CA GLU A 11 6.11 -11.74 -2.21
C GLU A 11 5.98 -12.41 -3.58
N ARG A 12 4.77 -12.80 -3.97
CA ARG A 12 4.55 -13.50 -5.25
C ARG A 12 4.69 -12.56 -6.44
N LEU A 13 4.12 -11.36 -6.36
CA LEU A 13 3.99 -10.47 -7.51
C LEU A 13 5.17 -9.53 -7.70
N VAL A 14 5.71 -9.01 -6.60
CA VAL A 14 6.81 -8.03 -6.65
C VAL A 14 8.15 -8.74 -6.51
N ILE A 15 8.32 -9.56 -5.47
CA ILE A 15 9.62 -10.22 -5.26
C ILE A 15 9.88 -11.28 -6.32
N LYS A 16 9.04 -12.31 -6.39
CA LYS A 16 9.21 -13.40 -7.36
C LYS A 16 8.86 -12.98 -8.79
N GLY A 17 7.79 -12.20 -8.94
CA GLY A 17 7.32 -11.75 -10.26
C GLY A 17 8.33 -10.85 -10.97
N LEU A 18 9.06 -9.99 -10.24
CA LEU A 18 10.13 -9.15 -10.80
C LEU A 18 11.52 -9.76 -10.59
N LYS A 19 11.60 -11.00 -10.08
CA LYS A 19 12.84 -11.74 -9.81
C LYS A 19 13.83 -11.00 -8.89
N LEU A 20 13.34 -10.23 -7.92
CA LEU A 20 14.18 -9.47 -6.99
C LEU A 20 14.93 -10.36 -5.99
N ASP A 21 14.45 -11.59 -5.78
CA ASP A 21 15.09 -12.63 -4.96
C ASP A 21 16.34 -13.21 -5.62
N SER A 22 16.31 -13.36 -6.95
CA SER A 22 17.40 -13.95 -7.75
C SER A 22 18.29 -12.89 -8.40
N HIS A 23 17.79 -11.66 -8.57
CA HIS A 23 18.50 -10.53 -9.17
C HIS A 23 18.30 -9.25 -8.33
N PRO A 24 18.99 -9.12 -7.18
CA PRO A 24 18.84 -7.98 -6.27
C PRO A 24 19.16 -6.62 -6.92
N GLU A 25 20.00 -6.59 -7.95
CA GLU A 25 20.34 -5.40 -8.73
C GLU A 25 19.11 -4.76 -9.40
N LEU A 26 18.11 -5.57 -9.77
CA LEU A 26 16.86 -5.08 -10.35
C LEU A 26 16.09 -4.20 -9.39
N ARG A 27 16.21 -4.44 -8.07
CA ARG A 27 15.59 -3.57 -7.07
C ARG A 27 16.09 -2.14 -7.23
N ASN A 28 17.41 -1.97 -7.34
CA ASN A 28 17.99 -0.64 -7.49
C ASN A 28 17.63 -0.07 -8.86
N GLN A 29 17.66 -0.85 -9.94
CA GLN A 29 17.30 -0.33 -11.27
C GLN A 29 15.84 0.12 -11.36
N LEU A 30 14.91 -0.66 -10.80
CA LEU A 30 13.47 -0.38 -10.85
C LEU A 30 13.07 0.72 -9.86
N PHE A 31 13.73 0.79 -8.70
CA PHE A 31 13.32 1.68 -7.60
C PHE A 31 14.29 2.84 -7.31
N ALA A 32 15.41 3.02 -8.05
CA ALA A 32 16.42 4.05 -7.78
C ALA A 32 15.88 5.48 -7.68
N HIS A 33 14.85 5.80 -8.46
CA HIS A 33 14.26 7.14 -8.53
C HIS A 33 13.02 7.30 -7.64
N TYR A 34 12.66 6.26 -6.90
CA TYR A 34 11.53 6.28 -5.98
C TYR A 34 12.04 6.47 -4.56
N THR A 35 11.36 7.34 -3.83
CA THR A 35 11.70 7.63 -2.42
C THR A 35 10.62 7.15 -1.47
N HIS A 36 9.42 6.88 -1.97
CA HIS A 36 8.25 6.57 -1.15
C HIS A 36 7.50 5.34 -1.67
N LEU A 37 7.11 4.49 -0.73
CA LEU A 37 6.08 3.48 -0.94
C LEU A 37 4.80 3.95 -0.25
N VAL A 38 3.79 4.25 -1.06
CA VAL A 38 2.48 4.67 -0.58
C VAL A 38 1.54 3.46 -0.52
N TYR A 39 1.07 3.08 0.65
CA TYR A 39 0.02 2.09 0.85
C TYR A 39 -1.36 2.78 0.92
N LEU A 40 -2.26 2.40 0.02
CA LEU A 40 -3.64 2.84 -0.08
C LEU A 40 -4.55 1.74 0.47
N SER A 41 -4.87 1.76 1.77
CA SER A 41 -5.63 0.67 2.39
C SER A 41 -7.13 0.85 2.24
N GLN A 42 -7.85 -0.20 1.86
CA GLN A 42 -9.32 -0.17 1.80
C GLN A 42 -9.94 -0.72 3.08
N THR A 43 -9.27 -1.69 3.71
CA THR A 43 -9.64 -2.22 5.03
C THR A 43 -8.82 -1.58 6.13
N GLN A 44 -9.38 -1.65 7.34
CA GLN A 44 -8.70 -1.25 8.57
C GLN A 44 -8.13 -2.52 9.23
N ASP A 45 -7.08 -3.05 8.62
CA ASP A 45 -6.38 -4.25 9.09
C ASP A 45 -4.93 -3.88 9.49
N PRO A 46 -4.60 -3.88 10.79
CA PRO A 46 -3.26 -3.53 11.25
C PRO A 46 -2.19 -4.50 10.74
N LEU A 47 -2.55 -5.76 10.44
CA LEU A 47 -1.61 -6.73 9.89
C LEU A 47 -1.15 -6.31 8.48
N LEU A 48 -2.07 -5.78 7.66
CA LEU A 48 -1.71 -5.28 6.33
C LEU A 48 -0.81 -4.05 6.39
N ILE A 49 -0.98 -3.19 7.40
CA ILE A 49 -0.09 -2.04 7.62
C ILE A 49 1.33 -2.53 7.91
N GLU A 50 1.50 -3.52 8.79
CA GLU A 50 2.82 -4.08 9.10
C GLU A 50 3.45 -4.79 7.90
N GLN A 51 2.66 -5.53 7.11
CA GLN A 51 3.14 -6.14 5.86
C GLN A 51 3.58 -5.08 4.84
N ALA A 52 2.84 -3.97 4.72
CA ALA A 52 3.19 -2.88 3.81
C ALA A 52 4.46 -2.13 4.27
N LYS A 53 4.67 -1.96 5.58
CA LYS A 53 5.93 -1.44 6.13
C LYS A 53 7.10 -2.37 5.82
N ALA A 54 6.92 -3.68 5.98
CA ALA A 54 7.94 -4.67 5.63
C ALA A 54 8.29 -4.60 4.13
N ALA A 55 7.28 -4.49 3.26
CA ALA A 55 7.47 -4.30 1.83
C ALA A 55 8.27 -3.02 1.50
N ALA A 56 7.96 -1.89 2.15
CA ALA A 56 8.72 -0.65 2.00
C ALA A 56 10.19 -0.83 2.41
N LYS A 57 10.46 -1.54 3.51
CA LYS A 57 11.81 -1.87 3.96
C LYS A 57 12.56 -2.74 2.94
N VAL A 58 11.90 -3.76 2.38
CA VAL A 58 12.48 -4.63 1.34
C VAL A 58 12.86 -3.82 0.11
N LEU A 59 12.06 -2.84 -0.29
CA LEU A 59 12.34 -1.96 -1.43
C LEU A 59 13.29 -0.81 -1.11
N GLY A 60 13.57 -0.53 0.17
CA GLY A 60 14.39 0.61 0.59
C GLY A 60 13.68 1.95 0.44
N LEU A 61 12.35 1.98 0.53
CA LEU A 61 11.52 3.16 0.32
C LEU A 61 10.90 3.65 1.64
N ILE A 62 10.65 4.95 1.74
CA ILE A 62 9.97 5.55 2.89
C ILE A 62 8.49 5.14 2.85
N PHE A 63 8.01 4.52 3.93
CA PHE A 63 6.61 4.11 4.03
C PHE A 63 5.68 5.31 4.27
N LYS A 64 4.60 5.38 3.50
CA LYS A 64 3.47 6.28 3.71
C LYS A 64 2.18 5.48 3.63
N HIS A 65 1.23 5.76 4.52
CA HIS A 65 -0.07 5.09 4.55
C HIS A 65 -1.18 6.13 4.38
N HIS A 66 -2.08 5.86 3.44
CA HIS A 66 -3.35 6.56 3.29
C HIS A 66 -4.45 5.52 3.33
N HIS A 67 -5.42 5.71 4.21
CA HIS A 67 -6.62 4.88 4.21
C HIS A 67 -7.61 5.44 3.19
N CYS A 68 -7.93 4.65 2.18
CA CYS A 68 -8.90 4.92 1.12
C CYS A 68 -10.08 3.95 1.28
N GLY A 69 -10.75 4.02 2.44
CA GLY A 69 -11.99 3.28 2.68
C GLY A 69 -13.22 4.06 2.18
N TYR A 70 -14.40 3.46 2.33
CA TYR A 70 -15.68 4.16 2.14
C TYR A 70 -15.89 5.35 3.09
N GLY A 71 -14.96 5.65 4.01
CA GLY A 71 -15.07 6.73 4.98
C GLY A 71 -15.41 8.08 4.36
N ASP A 72 -14.84 8.45 3.22
CA ASP A 72 -15.21 9.71 2.55
C ASP A 72 -16.64 9.68 1.97
N LEU A 73 -17.10 8.51 1.49
CA LEU A 73 -18.47 8.33 1.02
C LEU A 73 -19.47 8.28 2.19
N GLN A 74 -19.10 7.62 3.29
CA GLN A 74 -19.87 7.52 4.53
C GLN A 74 -19.98 8.89 5.21
N ASN A 75 -18.88 9.64 5.34
CA ASN A 75 -18.90 11.01 5.83
C ASN A 75 -19.78 11.90 4.94
N GLY A 76 -19.69 11.75 3.61
CA GLY A 76 -20.56 12.47 2.68
C GLY A 76 -22.04 12.10 2.81
N LEU A 77 -22.38 10.84 3.10
CA LEU A 77 -23.74 10.38 3.33
C LEU A 77 -24.29 10.83 4.71
N GLU A 78 -23.49 10.74 5.77
CA GLU A 78 -23.85 11.22 7.12
C GLU A 78 -24.11 12.74 7.14
N GLU A 79 -23.31 13.51 6.40
CA GLU A 79 -23.51 14.97 6.26
C GLU A 79 -24.79 15.33 5.47
N GLN A 80 -25.25 14.45 4.57
CA GLN A 80 -26.54 14.62 3.89
C GLN A 80 -27.71 14.23 4.81
N VAL A 81 -27.61 13.15 5.59
CA VAL A 81 -28.68 12.71 6.50
C VAL A 81 -28.97 13.76 7.59
N LEU A 82 -27.94 14.44 8.12
CA LEU A 82 -28.09 15.52 9.10
C LEU A 82 -28.70 16.82 8.52
N LYS A 83 -28.73 16.99 7.19
CA LYS A 83 -29.36 18.16 6.52
C LYS A 83 -30.86 17.98 6.26
N PHE A 84 -31.39 16.77 6.47
CA PHE A 84 -32.80 16.44 6.26
C PHE A 84 -33.52 15.92 7.54
N GLY A 85 -32.88 16.05 8.71
CA GLY A 85 -33.44 15.68 10.02
C GLY A 85 -33.97 16.86 10.82
#